data_AF-A0A7C4VZU9-F1
#
_entry.id   AF-A0A7C4VZU9-F1
#
_cell.length_a   1.000
_cell.length_b   1.000
_cell.length_c   1.000
_cell.angle_alpha   90.00
_cell.angle_beta   90.00
_cell.angle_gamma   90.00
#
_symmetry.space_group_name_H-M   'P 1'
#
loop_
_entity.id
_entity.type
_entity.pdbx_description
1 polymer ?
#
loop_
_entity_poly.entity_id
_entity_poly.type
_entity_poly.pdbx_seq_one_letter_code
_entity_poly.pdbx_strand_id
1 'polypeptide(L)'
;MPAPFILLMQLTLDGQPQKFIPLATFRSQRDLPLEFALAYFEPKEWQGLGSLDGSREALPIVRQRVLAAVPQTVHLTELIPQVQALTDCFHRELAAINRQIGLREVEVEFAVAGFADVMQSVAYNLIQLSHTYRHDPAQIKNQFDFSTLYQNWLDASARVSSTRHSYLHQDVTYQIQIVYNAYGRVGLKVAVADEVYYVFDPALACPAANYMFDLCSIVAQSLCVALTLNV
;
A
#
# COMPACT_ATOMS: atom_id res chain seq x y z
N MET A 1 -0.39 -15.11 -6.60
CA MET A 1 -0.03 -13.70 -6.30
C MET A 1 0.36 -13.62 -4.83
N PRO A 2 1.51 -13.05 -4.47
CA PRO A 2 1.89 -12.89 -3.07
C PRO A 2 0.87 -11.98 -2.35
N ALA A 3 0.54 -12.32 -1.11
CA ALA A 3 -0.33 -11.48 -0.30
C ALA A 3 0.37 -10.13 0.00
N PRO A 4 -0.37 -9.03 0.17
CA PRO A 4 0.16 -7.70 0.55
C PRO A 4 1.07 -7.72 1.79
N PHE A 5 0.85 -8.67 2.71
CA PHE A 5 1.75 -8.91 3.84
C PHE A 5 3.18 -9.29 3.43
N ILE A 6 3.37 -9.97 2.30
CA ILE A 6 4.69 -10.34 1.78
C ILE A 6 5.40 -9.10 1.20
N LEU A 7 4.64 -8.15 0.62
CA LEU A 7 5.18 -6.89 0.08
C LEU A 7 5.70 -5.98 1.20
N LEU A 8 5.10 -6.01 2.39
CA LEU A 8 5.56 -5.23 3.55
C LEU A 8 6.84 -5.78 4.21
N MET A 9 7.24 -7.02 3.88
CA MET A 9 8.46 -7.63 4.42
C MET A 9 9.74 -7.11 3.77
N GLN A 10 9.62 -6.25 2.75
CA GLN A 10 10.73 -5.55 2.13
C GLN A 10 10.30 -4.15 1.69
N LEU A 11 11.07 -3.13 2.07
CA LEU A 11 10.86 -1.75 1.59
C LEU A 11 12.20 -1.13 1.20
N THR A 12 12.20 -0.29 0.18
CA THR A 12 13.37 0.53 -0.13
C THR A 12 13.45 1.72 0.83
N LEU A 13 14.48 1.76 1.66
CA LEU A 13 14.75 2.85 2.61
C LEU A 13 16.19 3.33 2.42
N ASP A 14 16.39 4.64 2.47
CA ASP A 14 17.71 5.27 2.24
C ASP A 14 18.36 4.81 0.91
N GLY A 15 17.53 4.58 -0.12
CA GLY A 15 17.95 4.13 -1.46
C GLY A 15 18.35 2.66 -1.56
N GLN A 16 18.12 1.85 -0.51
CA GLN A 16 18.49 0.43 -0.48
C GLN A 16 17.30 -0.44 -0.06
N PRO A 17 17.12 -1.64 -0.65
CA PRO A 17 16.10 -2.58 -0.22
C PRO A 17 16.44 -3.12 1.17
N GLN A 18 15.53 -2.92 2.12
CA GLN A 18 15.65 -3.41 3.49
C GLN A 18 14.70 -4.56 3.72
N LYS A 19 15.22 -5.68 4.23
CA LYS A 19 14.40 -6.82 4.67
C LYS A 19 13.98 -6.61 6.11
N PHE A 20 12.70 -6.81 6.38
CA PHE A 20 12.16 -6.66 7.72
C PHE A 20 12.17 -8.00 8.45
N ILE A 21 12.52 -7.98 9.73
CA ILE A 21 12.41 -9.13 10.63
C ILE A 21 11.07 -9.03 11.34
N PRO A 22 10.25 -10.11 11.42
CA PRO A 22 9.02 -10.06 12.20
C PRO A 22 9.31 -9.72 13.67
N LEU A 23 8.53 -8.82 14.27
CA LEU A 23 8.75 -8.35 15.65
C LEU A 23 8.88 -9.49 16.66
N ALA A 24 8.05 -10.53 16.56
CA ALA A 24 8.13 -11.68 17.45
C ALA A 24 9.50 -12.39 17.36
N THR A 25 10.04 -12.54 16.16
CA THR A 25 11.35 -13.12 15.91
C THR A 25 12.46 -12.23 16.46
N PHE A 26 12.41 -10.92 16.18
CA PHE A 26 13.40 -9.97 16.68
C PHE A 26 13.45 -9.93 18.21
N ARG A 27 12.28 -9.89 18.88
CA ARG A 27 12.20 -9.94 20.33
C ARG A 27 12.80 -11.21 20.91
N SER A 28 12.43 -12.37 20.35
CA SER A 28 12.96 -13.65 20.81
C SER A 28 14.48 -13.77 20.65
N GLN A 29 15.06 -13.19 19.60
CA GLN A 29 16.51 -13.21 19.36
C GLN A 29 17.29 -12.28 20.30
N ARG A 30 16.63 -11.27 20.87
CA ARG A 30 17.25 -10.21 21.67
C ARG A 30 16.78 -10.19 23.13
N ASP A 31 16.03 -11.21 23.54
CA ASP A 31 15.42 -11.33 24.88
C ASP A 31 14.57 -10.10 25.27
N LEU A 32 13.98 -9.43 24.27
CA LEU A 32 13.18 -8.23 24.49
C LEU A 32 11.77 -8.59 24.97
N PRO A 33 11.20 -7.79 25.88
CA PRO A 33 9.91 -8.10 26.45
C PRO A 33 8.76 -7.80 25.47
N LEU A 34 7.55 -8.27 25.78
CA LEU A 34 6.41 -8.18 24.86
C LEU A 34 6.00 -6.72 24.56
N GLU A 35 6.21 -5.81 25.50
CA GLU A 35 5.97 -4.38 25.33
C GLU A 35 6.93 -3.70 24.37
N PHE A 36 8.07 -4.32 24.01
CA PHE A 36 8.91 -3.79 22.93
C PHE A 36 8.17 -3.96 21.60
N ALA A 37 7.39 -2.95 21.25
CA ALA A 37 6.51 -2.92 20.10
C ALA A 37 6.33 -1.48 19.64
N LEU A 38 5.85 -1.31 18.42
CA LEU A 38 5.63 0.00 17.82
C LEU A 38 4.65 0.85 18.65
N ALA A 39 3.62 0.22 19.23
CA ALA A 39 2.66 0.89 20.11
C ALA A 39 3.28 1.46 21.41
N TYR A 40 4.42 0.94 21.86
CA TYR A 40 5.12 1.46 23.04
C TYR A 40 5.84 2.78 22.72
N PHE A 41 6.43 2.89 21.53
CA PHE A 41 7.20 4.07 21.12
C PHE A 41 6.32 5.17 20.55
N GLU A 42 5.32 4.79 19.75
CA GLU A 42 4.35 5.70 19.18
C GLU A 42 2.94 5.09 19.29
N PRO A 43 2.26 5.26 20.44
CA PRO A 43 0.90 4.80 20.60
C PRO A 43 -0.01 5.46 19.55
N LYS A 44 -1.06 4.74 19.16
CA LYS A 44 -2.11 5.29 18.32
C LYS A 44 -3.28 5.68 19.21
N GLU A 45 -3.68 6.94 19.14
CA GLU A 45 -4.93 7.38 19.73
C GLU A 45 -6.06 6.85 18.83
N TRP A 46 -6.82 5.89 19.34
CA TRP A 46 -7.94 5.28 18.61
C TRP A 46 -9.23 6.08 18.70
N GLN A 47 -9.23 7.20 19.44
CA GLN A 47 -10.41 8.05 19.59
C GLN A 47 -10.73 8.73 18.25
N GLY A 48 -11.96 8.53 17.75
CA GLY A 48 -12.45 9.18 16.52
C GLY A 48 -12.01 8.54 15.20
N LEU A 49 -11.40 7.34 15.22
CA LEU A 49 -11.16 6.57 14.00
C LEU A 49 -12.42 5.80 13.59
N GLY A 50 -12.67 5.73 12.28
CA GLY A 50 -13.76 4.94 11.72
C GLY A 50 -13.66 3.47 12.12
N SER A 51 -14.78 2.88 12.55
CA SER A 51 -14.85 1.45 12.79
C SER A 51 -15.06 0.73 11.46
N LEU A 52 -14.19 -0.24 11.18
CA LEU A 52 -14.37 -1.16 10.06
C LEU A 52 -15.44 -2.24 10.32
N ASP A 53 -16.09 -2.26 11.48
CA ASP A 53 -17.13 -3.25 11.77
C ASP A 53 -18.32 -3.14 10.79
N GLY A 54 -18.65 -1.91 10.34
CA GLY A 54 -19.63 -1.66 9.26
C GLY A 54 -19.07 -1.81 7.83
N SER A 55 -17.75 -1.95 7.68
CA SER A 55 -17.07 -1.96 6.38
C SER A 55 -17.14 -3.30 5.64
N ARG A 56 -17.39 -4.40 6.37
CA ARG A 56 -17.37 -5.76 5.80
C ARG A 56 -18.41 -5.96 4.69
N GLU A 57 -19.54 -5.26 4.78
CA GLU A 57 -20.60 -5.32 3.77
C GLU A 57 -20.52 -4.15 2.77
N ALA A 58 -20.05 -2.99 3.20
CA ALA A 58 -20.01 -1.78 2.38
C ALA A 58 -18.85 -1.74 1.37
N LEU A 59 -17.63 -2.15 1.78
CA LEU A 59 -16.45 -2.13 0.90
C LEU A 59 -16.57 -3.07 -0.31
N PRO A 60 -17.16 -4.28 -0.21
CA PRO A 60 -17.47 -5.09 -1.38
C PRO A 60 -18.33 -4.37 -2.44
N ILE A 61 -19.26 -3.51 -2.02
CA ILE A 61 -20.11 -2.74 -2.94
C ILE A 61 -19.26 -1.72 -3.71
N VAL A 62 -18.39 -0.98 -3.02
CA VAL A 62 -17.46 -0.04 -3.68
C VAL A 62 -16.59 -0.77 -4.70
N ARG A 63 -16.00 -1.90 -4.30
CA ARG A 63 -15.22 -2.75 -5.21
C ARG A 63 -16.02 -3.17 -6.43
N GLN A 64 -17.25 -3.64 -6.26
CA GLN A 64 -18.11 -4.05 -7.37
C GLN A 64 -18.41 -2.88 -8.32
N ARG A 65 -18.71 -1.70 -7.78
CA ARG A 65 -19.04 -0.50 -8.56
C ARG A 65 -17.84 0.02 -9.35
N VAL A 66 -16.66 0.07 -8.74
CA VAL A 66 -15.42 0.46 -9.42
C VAL A 66 -15.06 -0.53 -10.52
N LEU A 67 -15.16 -1.84 -10.26
CA LEU A 67 -14.91 -2.86 -11.28
C LEU A 67 -15.91 -2.80 -12.44
N ALA A 68 -17.19 -2.55 -12.15
CA ALA A 68 -18.20 -2.37 -13.18
C ALA A 68 -17.99 -1.10 -14.03
N ALA A 69 -17.22 -0.13 -13.54
CA ALA A 69 -16.86 1.07 -14.27
C ALA A 69 -15.63 0.86 -15.19
N VAL A 70 -14.94 -0.29 -15.12
CA VAL A 70 -13.89 -0.63 -16.07
C VAL A 70 -14.54 -1.07 -17.38
N PRO A 71 -14.30 -0.37 -18.51
CA PRO A 71 -14.91 -0.72 -19.77
C PRO A 71 -14.32 -2.03 -20.32
N GLN A 72 -15.08 -2.72 -21.17
CA GLN A 72 -14.62 -3.96 -21.82
C GLN A 72 -13.49 -3.72 -22.82
N THR A 73 -13.42 -2.51 -23.36
CA THR A 73 -12.43 -2.05 -24.34
C THR A 73 -11.96 -0.67 -23.94
N VAL A 74 -10.65 -0.46 -23.93
CA VAL A 74 -10.00 0.86 -23.71
C VAL A 74 -9.04 1.11 -24.86
N HIS A 75 -9.16 2.25 -25.54
CA HIS A 75 -8.13 2.68 -26.47
C HIS A 75 -6.93 3.26 -25.73
N LEU A 76 -5.72 3.09 -26.26
CA LEU A 76 -4.50 3.61 -25.64
C LEU A 76 -4.58 5.13 -25.35
N THR A 77 -5.18 5.90 -26.25
CA THR A 77 -5.39 7.35 -26.11
C THR A 77 -6.38 7.73 -25.00
N GLU A 78 -7.24 6.80 -24.60
CA GLU A 78 -8.27 6.98 -23.58
C GLU A 78 -7.83 6.49 -22.20
N LEU A 79 -6.65 5.87 -22.09
CA LEU A 79 -6.22 5.23 -20.85
C LEU A 79 -6.09 6.19 -19.67
N ILE A 80 -5.50 7.38 -19.90
CA ILE A 80 -5.36 8.40 -18.85
C ILE A 80 -6.74 8.98 -18.44
N PRO A 81 -7.60 9.42 -19.37
CA PRO A 81 -8.99 9.78 -19.04
C PRO A 81 -9.76 8.68 -18.28
N GLN A 82 -9.57 7.41 -18.67
CA GLN A 82 -10.24 6.28 -18.04
C GLN A 82 -9.76 6.07 -16.60
N VAL A 83 -8.47 6.26 -16.32
CA VAL A 83 -7.96 6.22 -14.94
C VAL A 83 -8.57 7.33 -14.10
N GLN A 84 -8.69 8.56 -14.62
CA GLN A 84 -9.36 9.65 -13.89
C GLN A 84 -10.82 9.29 -13.57
N ALA A 85 -11.56 8.76 -14.56
CA ALA A 85 -12.95 8.36 -14.37
C ALA A 85 -13.10 7.25 -13.31
N LEU A 86 -12.15 6.31 -13.23
CA LEU A 86 -12.12 5.27 -12.20
C LEU A 86 -11.82 5.84 -10.82
N THR A 87 -10.90 6.81 -10.73
CA THR A 87 -10.60 7.53 -9.47
C THR A 87 -11.81 8.31 -8.98
N ASP A 88 -12.50 9.04 -9.86
CA ASP A 88 -13.72 9.78 -9.52
C ASP A 88 -14.85 8.82 -9.09
N CYS A 89 -14.94 7.66 -9.75
CA CYS A 89 -15.85 6.59 -9.35
C CYS A 89 -15.51 6.10 -7.93
N PHE A 90 -14.26 5.71 -7.68
CA PHE A 90 -13.83 5.24 -6.36
C PHE A 90 -14.10 6.27 -5.26
N HIS A 91 -13.78 7.54 -5.50
CA HIS A 91 -14.06 8.63 -4.57
C HIS A 91 -15.56 8.74 -4.26
N ARG A 92 -16.40 8.85 -5.30
CA ARG A 92 -17.85 8.97 -5.14
C ARG A 92 -18.44 7.79 -4.36
N GLU A 93 -18.06 6.57 -4.70
CA GLU A 93 -18.59 5.37 -4.05
C GLU A 93 -18.09 5.26 -2.60
N LEU A 94 -16.82 5.59 -2.32
CA LEU A 94 -16.27 5.59 -0.97
C LEU A 94 -16.95 6.67 -0.09
N ALA A 95 -17.17 7.87 -0.64
CA ALA A 95 -17.89 8.94 0.04
C ALA A 95 -19.35 8.55 0.34
N ALA A 96 -20.03 7.88 -0.60
CA ALA A 96 -21.41 7.43 -0.43
C ALA A 96 -21.56 6.42 0.72
N ILE A 97 -20.57 5.54 0.91
CA ILE A 97 -20.57 4.59 2.03
C ILE A 97 -19.94 5.16 3.31
N ASN A 98 -19.38 6.40 3.29
CA ASN A 98 -18.55 6.89 4.39
C ASN A 98 -19.31 6.97 5.73
N ARG A 99 -20.63 7.20 5.69
CA ARG A 99 -21.48 7.17 6.89
C ARG A 99 -21.50 5.81 7.60
N GLN A 100 -21.19 4.72 6.89
CA GLN A 100 -21.19 3.34 7.43
C GLN A 100 -19.80 2.93 7.95
N ILE A 101 -18.74 3.43 7.33
CA ILE A 101 -17.34 3.11 7.68
C ILE A 101 -16.70 4.12 8.62
N GLY A 102 -17.24 5.34 8.69
CA GLY A 102 -16.84 6.38 9.65
C GLY A 102 -15.44 6.95 9.43
N LEU A 103 -14.92 6.97 8.20
CA LEU A 103 -13.62 7.60 7.94
C LEU A 103 -13.72 9.13 8.06
N ARG A 104 -12.65 9.76 8.55
CA ARG A 104 -12.50 11.20 8.47
C ARG A 104 -12.33 11.62 7.01
N GLU A 105 -12.70 12.85 6.68
CA GLU A 105 -12.56 13.39 5.31
C GLU A 105 -11.14 13.22 4.78
N VAL A 106 -10.13 13.58 5.58
CA VAL A 106 -8.72 13.41 5.24
C VAL A 106 -8.34 11.95 4.96
N GLU A 107 -8.99 10.97 5.60
CA GLU A 107 -8.72 9.54 5.37
C GLU A 107 -9.35 9.05 4.06
N VAL A 108 -10.50 9.60 3.67
CA VAL A 108 -11.10 9.37 2.36
C VAL A 108 -10.20 9.96 1.28
N GLU A 109 -9.74 11.20 1.45
CA GLU A 109 -8.82 11.86 0.51
C GLU A 109 -7.51 11.08 0.35
N PHE A 110 -6.91 10.60 1.45
CA PHE A 110 -5.71 9.77 1.37
C PHE A 110 -5.95 8.44 0.64
N ALA A 111 -7.09 7.79 0.85
CA ALA A 111 -7.43 6.55 0.14
C ALA A 111 -7.60 6.80 -1.36
N VAL A 112 -8.29 7.87 -1.74
CA VAL A 112 -8.50 8.27 -3.13
C VAL A 112 -7.19 8.64 -3.81
N ALA A 113 -6.34 9.43 -3.16
CA ALA A 113 -5.02 9.77 -3.68
C ALA A 113 -4.16 8.53 -3.91
N GLY A 114 -4.12 7.60 -2.94
CA GLY A 114 -3.39 6.34 -3.11
C GLY A 114 -3.93 5.47 -4.26
N PHE A 115 -5.25 5.42 -4.45
CA PHE A 115 -5.84 4.76 -5.62
C PHE A 115 -5.40 5.42 -6.93
N ALA A 116 -5.48 6.75 -7.00
CA ALA A 116 -5.13 7.53 -8.17
C ALA A 116 -3.65 7.33 -8.57
N ASP A 117 -2.72 7.43 -7.61
CA ASP A 117 -1.28 7.28 -7.85
C ASP A 117 -0.93 5.89 -8.42
N VAL A 118 -1.54 4.84 -7.85
CA VAL A 118 -1.34 3.46 -8.31
C VAL A 118 -1.92 3.28 -9.72
N MET A 119 -3.14 3.74 -9.98
CA MET A 119 -3.75 3.63 -11.31
C MET A 119 -3.02 4.46 -12.37
N GLN A 120 -2.48 5.63 -12.01
CA GLN A 120 -1.64 6.42 -12.90
C GLN A 120 -0.35 5.70 -13.26
N SER A 121 0.30 5.05 -12.27
CA SER A 121 1.47 4.20 -12.49
C SER A 121 1.16 3.02 -13.44
N VAL A 122 -0.02 2.41 -13.28
CA VAL A 122 -0.52 1.36 -14.19
C VAL A 122 -0.71 1.91 -15.61
N ALA A 123 -1.36 3.06 -15.76
CA ALA A 123 -1.59 3.65 -17.08
C ALA A 123 -0.28 3.95 -17.81
N TYR A 124 0.69 4.58 -17.15
CA TYR A 124 1.98 4.86 -17.75
C TYR A 124 2.76 3.58 -18.11
N ASN A 125 2.72 2.56 -17.26
CA ASN A 125 3.34 1.28 -17.57
C ASN A 125 2.71 0.62 -18.80
N LEU A 126 1.38 0.59 -18.88
CA LEU A 126 0.67 0.06 -20.04
C LEU A 126 0.96 0.87 -21.31
N ILE A 127 1.11 2.20 -21.22
CA ILE A 127 1.53 3.04 -22.35
C ILE A 127 2.94 2.67 -22.80
N GLN A 128 3.87 2.54 -21.87
CA GLN A 128 5.25 2.14 -22.17
C GLN A 128 5.29 0.76 -22.83
N LEU A 129 4.60 -0.24 -22.26
CA LEU A 129 4.51 -1.58 -22.84
C LEU A 129 3.86 -1.56 -24.23
N SER A 130 2.82 -0.77 -24.43
CA SER A 130 2.16 -0.60 -25.73
C SER A 130 3.07 0.03 -26.78
N HIS A 131 3.96 0.91 -26.36
CA HIS A 131 4.99 1.46 -27.24
C HIS A 131 6.04 0.41 -27.59
N THR A 132 6.54 -0.34 -26.60
CA THR A 132 7.58 -1.37 -26.78
C THR A 132 7.09 -2.58 -27.58
N TYR A 133 5.85 -3.02 -27.35
CA TYR A 133 5.27 -4.24 -27.94
C TYR A 133 4.09 -3.92 -28.86
N ARG A 134 4.21 -2.85 -29.66
CA ARG A 134 3.14 -2.30 -30.52
C ARG A 134 2.40 -3.34 -31.38
N HIS A 135 3.10 -4.39 -31.83
CA HIS A 135 2.56 -5.42 -32.72
C HIS A 135 2.22 -6.73 -32.01
N ASP A 136 2.37 -6.80 -30.69
CA ASP A 136 2.15 -8.02 -29.91
C ASP A 136 1.44 -7.74 -28.58
N PRO A 137 0.09 -7.63 -28.60
CA PRO A 137 -0.71 -7.46 -27.38
C PRO A 137 -0.54 -8.60 -26.37
N ALA A 138 -0.14 -9.81 -26.80
CA ALA A 138 0.10 -10.92 -25.88
C ALA A 138 1.36 -10.67 -25.05
N GLN A 139 2.41 -10.08 -25.64
CA GLN A 139 3.60 -9.66 -24.88
C GLN A 139 3.30 -8.59 -23.84
N ILE A 140 2.43 -7.61 -24.14
CA ILE A 140 2.01 -6.62 -23.15
C ILE A 140 1.44 -7.30 -21.90
N LYS A 141 0.54 -8.27 -22.08
CA LYS A 141 -0.08 -9.02 -20.98
C LYS A 141 0.93 -9.85 -20.19
N ASN A 142 1.89 -10.47 -20.88
CA ASN A 142 2.93 -11.29 -20.25
C ASN A 142 3.96 -10.47 -19.47
N GLN A 143 4.20 -9.22 -19.88
CA GLN A 143 5.19 -8.32 -19.27
C GLN A 143 4.56 -7.40 -18.20
N PHE A 144 3.23 -7.32 -18.14
CA PHE A 144 2.53 -6.51 -17.15
C PHE A 144 2.59 -7.16 -15.76
N ASP A 145 3.38 -6.57 -14.85
CA ASP A 145 3.49 -6.99 -13.46
C ASP A 145 2.96 -5.92 -12.51
N PHE A 146 1.69 -6.08 -12.11
CA PHE A 146 1.08 -5.19 -11.12
C PHE A 146 1.79 -5.23 -9.76
N SER A 147 2.32 -6.38 -9.34
CA SER A 147 2.93 -6.51 -8.02
C SER A 147 4.20 -5.68 -7.91
N THR A 148 5.02 -5.65 -8.97
CA THR A 148 6.19 -4.76 -9.05
C THR A 148 5.79 -3.29 -9.05
N LEU A 149 4.78 -2.89 -9.83
CA LEU A 149 4.31 -1.49 -9.86
C LEU A 149 3.84 -1.02 -8.48
N TYR A 150 3.05 -1.85 -7.81
CA TYR A 150 2.52 -1.54 -6.50
C TYR A 150 3.62 -1.49 -5.43
N GLN A 151 4.60 -2.42 -5.48
CA GLN A 151 5.77 -2.37 -4.60
C GLN A 151 6.58 -1.08 -4.82
N ASN A 152 6.80 -0.66 -6.06
CA ASN A 152 7.53 0.57 -6.35
C ASN A 152 6.81 1.80 -5.79
N TRP A 153 5.48 1.85 -5.87
CA TRP A 153 4.69 2.91 -5.24
C TRP A 153 4.79 2.87 -3.71
N LEU A 154 4.71 1.68 -3.10
CA LEU A 154 4.92 1.51 -1.66
C LEU A 154 6.31 1.97 -1.22
N ASP A 155 7.35 1.58 -1.95
CA ASP A 155 8.73 1.98 -1.70
C ASP A 155 8.91 3.50 -1.80
N ALA A 156 8.31 4.14 -2.81
CA ALA A 156 8.34 5.60 -2.95
C ALA A 156 7.63 6.34 -1.81
N SER A 157 6.67 5.69 -1.14
CA SER A 157 5.99 6.22 0.04
C SER A 157 6.72 5.93 1.36
N ALA A 158 7.71 5.03 1.34
CA ALA A 158 8.38 4.54 2.53
C ALA A 158 9.33 5.60 3.11
N ARG A 159 9.28 5.78 4.43
CA ARG A 159 10.13 6.76 5.13
C ARG A 159 10.40 6.35 6.57
N VAL A 160 11.52 6.81 7.11
CA VAL A 160 11.88 6.64 8.52
C VAL A 160 11.64 7.96 9.27
N SER A 161 10.99 7.89 10.43
CA SER A 161 10.81 9.03 11.33
C SER A 161 12.15 9.68 11.67
N SER A 162 12.21 11.01 11.72
CA SER A 162 13.38 11.70 12.28
C SER A 162 13.43 11.59 13.81
N THR A 163 12.30 11.32 14.47
CA THR A 163 12.21 11.12 15.92
C THR A 163 12.91 9.84 16.32
N ARG A 164 13.81 9.95 17.31
CA ARG A 164 14.53 8.83 17.92
C ARG A 164 14.03 8.60 19.33
N HIS A 165 13.66 7.37 19.63
CA HIS A 165 13.31 6.93 20.97
C HIS A 165 14.46 6.10 21.54
N SER A 166 14.85 6.38 22.78
CA SER A 166 15.85 5.59 23.49
C SER A 166 15.16 4.53 24.33
N TYR A 167 15.63 3.29 24.25
CA TYR A 167 15.13 2.18 25.05
C TYR A 167 16.31 1.43 25.69
N LEU A 168 16.36 1.38 27.02
CA LEU A 168 17.39 0.68 27.77
C LEU A 168 16.89 -0.72 28.15
N HIS A 169 17.66 -1.75 27.80
CA HIS A 169 17.36 -3.13 28.18
C HIS A 169 18.66 -3.90 28.40
N GLN A 170 18.81 -4.51 29.59
CA GLN A 170 20.01 -5.25 30.00
C GLN A 170 21.31 -4.45 29.77
N ASP A 171 21.32 -3.19 30.20
CA ASP A 171 22.44 -2.23 30.04
C ASP A 171 22.82 -1.90 28.58
N VAL A 172 22.03 -2.37 27.60
CA VAL A 172 22.18 -2.04 26.18
C VAL A 172 21.15 -0.99 25.78
N THR A 173 21.60 0.10 25.16
CA THR A 173 20.73 1.15 24.64
C THR A 173 20.36 0.88 23.19
N TYR A 174 19.06 0.83 22.92
CA TYR A 174 18.47 0.75 21.60
C TYR A 174 17.97 2.12 21.16
N GLN A 175 18.24 2.50 19.92
CA GLN A 175 17.72 3.69 19.29
C GLN A 175 16.65 3.28 18.27
N ILE A 176 15.42 3.73 18.51
CA ILE A 176 14.25 3.32 17.74
C ILE A 176 13.75 4.49 16.92
N GLN A 177 13.50 4.25 15.64
CA GLN A 177 12.79 5.18 14.76
C GLN A 177 11.65 4.43 14.09
N ILE A 178 10.51 5.10 13.88
CA ILE A 178 9.34 4.45 13.26
C ILE A 178 9.49 4.45 11.74
N VAL A 179 9.18 3.33 11.11
CA VAL A 179 9.08 3.21 9.66
C VAL A 179 7.63 3.39 9.23
N TYR A 180 7.42 4.23 8.23
CA TYR A 180 6.14 4.53 7.62
C TYR A 180 6.12 4.13 6.15
N ASN A 181 4.93 3.89 5.62
CA ASN A 181 4.62 3.94 4.18
C ASN A 181 3.25 4.61 3.95
N ALA A 182 2.68 4.49 2.76
CA ALA A 182 1.36 5.02 2.40
C ALA A 182 0.22 4.54 3.32
N TYR A 183 0.41 3.40 4.00
CA TYR A 183 -0.54 2.80 4.94
C TYR A 183 -0.23 3.11 6.41
N GLY A 184 0.65 4.08 6.67
CA GLY A 184 0.98 4.54 8.01
C GLY A 184 2.17 3.79 8.60
N ARG A 185 2.13 3.54 9.91
CA ARG A 185 3.22 2.93 10.67
C ARG A 185 3.28 1.43 10.38
N VAL A 186 4.42 0.94 9.93
CA VAL A 186 4.60 -0.46 9.50
C VAL A 186 5.70 -1.21 10.23
N GLY A 187 6.59 -0.49 10.94
CA GLY A 187 7.70 -1.14 11.62
C GLY A 187 8.64 -0.17 12.31
N LEU A 188 9.81 -0.70 12.67
CA LEU A 188 10.85 -0.03 13.43
C LEU A 188 12.19 -0.12 12.69
N LYS A 189 12.95 0.96 12.68
CA LYS A 189 14.40 0.95 12.49
C LYS A 189 15.03 0.94 13.88
N VAL A 190 15.72 -0.13 14.21
CA VAL A 190 16.33 -0.38 15.52
C VAL A 190 17.83 -0.36 15.36
N ALA A 191 18.49 0.67 15.88
CA ALA A 191 19.94 0.73 15.97
C ALA A 191 20.40 0.31 17.38
N VAL A 192 21.36 -0.60 17.45
CA VAL A 192 21.94 -1.10 18.69
C VAL A 192 23.42 -1.42 18.47
N ALA A 193 24.29 -0.84 19.29
CA ALA A 193 25.73 -0.83 19.02
C ALA A 193 26.03 -0.36 17.57
N ASP A 194 26.76 -1.15 16.79
CA ASP A 194 27.10 -0.87 15.39
C ASP A 194 26.15 -1.53 14.37
N GLU A 195 25.02 -2.08 14.84
CA GLU A 195 24.08 -2.81 14.02
C GLU A 195 22.75 -2.05 13.84
N VAL A 196 22.15 -2.22 12.67
CA VAL A 196 20.82 -1.66 12.34
C VAL A 196 19.91 -2.77 11.84
N TYR A 197 18.73 -2.82 12.42
CA TYR A 197 17.68 -3.78 12.10
C TYR A 197 16.43 -3.06 11.63
N TYR A 198 15.76 -3.64 10.65
CA TYR A 198 14.41 -3.24 10.26
C TYR A 198 13.45 -4.31 10.74
N VAL A 199 12.47 -3.93 11.53
CA VAL A 199 11.57 -4.83 12.25
C VAL A 199 10.14 -4.54 11.81
N PHE A 200 9.43 -5.55 11.32
CA PHE A 200 8.04 -5.44 10.92
C PHE A 200 7.12 -5.63 12.14
N ASP A 201 6.25 -4.66 12.39
CA ASP A 201 5.23 -4.72 13.44
C ASP A 201 3.86 -4.37 12.86
N PRO A 202 3.00 -5.37 12.60
CA PRO A 202 1.69 -5.14 12.01
C PRO A 202 0.66 -4.61 13.02
N ALA A 203 0.99 -4.44 14.30
CA ALA A 203 0.01 -4.12 15.34
C ALA A 203 -0.80 -2.83 15.05
N LEU A 204 -0.18 -1.86 14.36
CA LEU A 204 -0.82 -0.61 13.96
C LEU A 204 -1.00 -0.49 12.44
N ALA A 205 -0.80 -1.57 11.69
CA ALA A 205 -0.92 -1.57 10.24
C ALA A 205 -2.33 -1.15 9.81
N CYS A 206 -2.43 -0.35 8.75
CA CYS A 206 -3.73 0.05 8.23
C CYS A 206 -4.45 -1.17 7.63
N PRO A 207 -5.65 -1.51 8.13
CA PRO A 207 -6.44 -2.65 7.61
C PRO A 207 -6.86 -2.47 6.15
N ALA A 208 -6.88 -1.24 5.63
CA ALA A 208 -7.23 -0.96 4.24
C ALA A 208 -6.15 -1.37 3.23
N ALA A 209 -4.92 -1.68 3.67
CA ALA A 209 -3.81 -2.04 2.78
C ALA A 209 -4.17 -3.23 1.87
N ASN A 210 -4.77 -4.28 2.44
CA ASN A 210 -5.14 -5.46 1.68
C ASN A 210 -6.29 -5.19 0.70
N TYR A 211 -7.30 -4.45 1.16
CA TYR A 211 -8.41 -4.04 0.32
C TYR A 211 -7.93 -3.23 -0.89
N MET A 212 -7.04 -2.26 -0.66
CA MET A 212 -6.48 -1.41 -1.71
C MET A 212 -5.63 -2.20 -2.69
N PHE A 213 -4.75 -3.08 -2.21
CA PHE A 213 -3.98 -3.95 -3.09
C PHE A 213 -4.88 -4.80 -3.99
N ASP A 214 -5.87 -5.48 -3.41
CA ASP A 214 -6.79 -6.35 -4.15
C ASP A 214 -7.62 -5.57 -5.17
N LEU A 215 -8.16 -4.42 -4.79
CA LEU A 215 -8.94 -3.57 -5.67
C LEU A 215 -8.09 -3.08 -6.84
N CYS A 216 -6.94 -2.46 -6.55
CA CYS A 216 -6.04 -1.94 -7.57
C CYS A 216 -5.54 -3.06 -8.50
N SER A 217 -5.21 -4.24 -7.96
CA SER A 217 -4.73 -5.38 -8.73
C SER A 217 -5.75 -5.82 -9.78
N ILE A 218 -7.02 -5.96 -9.38
CA ILE A 218 -8.08 -6.43 -10.29
C ILE A 218 -8.45 -5.35 -11.30
N VAL A 219 -8.53 -4.08 -10.90
CA VAL A 219 -8.76 -2.96 -11.83
C VAL A 219 -7.63 -2.90 -12.86
N ALA A 220 -6.37 -2.99 -12.42
CA ALA A 220 -5.21 -2.93 -13.29
C ALA A 220 -5.15 -4.10 -14.29
N GLN A 221 -5.44 -5.32 -13.82
CA GLN A 221 -5.55 -6.49 -14.70
C GLN A 221 -6.71 -6.33 -15.70
N SER A 222 -7.85 -5.80 -15.27
CA SER A 222 -9.00 -5.56 -16.15
C SER A 222 -8.67 -4.51 -17.22
N LEU A 223 -7.98 -3.43 -16.87
CA LEU A 223 -7.50 -2.44 -17.83
C LEU A 223 -6.49 -3.03 -18.82
N CYS A 224 -5.54 -3.85 -18.34
CA CYS A 224 -4.58 -4.54 -19.21
C CYS A 224 -5.28 -5.47 -20.22
N VAL A 225 -6.34 -6.16 -19.79
CA VAL A 225 -7.14 -7.04 -20.66
C VAL A 225 -7.97 -6.25 -21.67
N ALA A 226 -8.59 -5.15 -21.24
CA ALA A 226 -9.43 -4.28 -22.06
C ALA A 226 -8.65 -3.42 -23.05
N LEU A 227 -7.33 -3.26 -22.84
CA LEU A 227 -6.50 -2.41 -23.67
C LEU A 227 -6.45 -2.89 -25.12
N THR A 228 -6.75 -1.96 -26.03
CA THR A 228 -6.65 -2.15 -27.48
C THR A 228 -5.71 -1.12 -28.08
N LEU A 229 -4.89 -1.60 -29.03
CA LEU A 229 -3.83 -0.82 -29.67
C LEU A 229 -4.26 -0.19 -31.00
N ASN A 230 -5.56 -0.19 -31.35
CA ASN A 230 -6.04 0.35 -32.62
C ASN A 230 -5.60 1.82 -32.73
N VAL A 231 -4.62 2.07 -33.59
CA VAL A 231 -4.21 3.39 -34.10
C VAL A 231 -4.87 3.57 -35.46
#